data_AF-A0A941S8G0-F1
#
_entry.id   AF-A0A941S8G0-F1
#
_cell.length_a   1.000
_cell.length_b   1.000
_cell.length_c   1.000
_cell.angle_alpha   90.00
_cell.angle_beta   90.00
_cell.angle_gamma   90.00
#
_symmetry.space_group_name_H-M   'P 1'
#
loop_
_entity.id
_entity.type
_entity.pdbx_description
1 polymer ?
#
loop_
_entity_poly.entity_id
_entity_poly.type
_entity_poly.pdbx_seq_one_letter_code
_entity_poly.pdbx_strand_id
1 'polypeptide(L)'
;LIVFAILIIVNFVVITKGSGRIAEVAARFSLDAMPGKQMAIDADLSAGLIDEKEAKLRRKTIEAESNFFGAMDGASKFVRGDAIAGLLIVGINIVGGIIIAVAQKGMSFGNATQTFTLLTVGDGLVSQMPALIVSTAAGLMVSKAGVEGATDKALMRQLSFYPQALGMAAAVMGIVAVLPGMPTLVFGGLSGATGALAFYAFKRKDARVASEKAQDAKAQAESAPKEEPIATALALDLLRIELGYGLLPLINDVQGHRITDQIKALRRQLAQEMGFVMPAVRILDNMQLGANEYRIRIKEFDSGKGELFPGSFLIMDPKGLPIDLPGTHTTEPAFGLPATWVSSALREEASFRGFTVVDPGTV
;
A
#
# COMPACT_ATOMS: atom_id res chain seq x y z
N LEU A 1 39.11 -20.37 15.28
CA LEU A 1 39.64 -19.00 15.20
C LEU A 1 39.09 -18.23 14.00
N ILE A 2 39.33 -18.66 12.75
CA ILE A 2 38.86 -17.93 11.54
C ILE A 2 37.33 -17.70 11.56
N VAL A 3 36.53 -18.76 11.77
CA VAL A 3 35.06 -18.66 11.83
C VAL A 3 34.60 -17.71 12.95
N PHE A 4 35.22 -17.78 14.12
CA PHE A 4 34.91 -16.91 15.26
C PHE A 4 35.29 -15.44 15.01
N ALA A 5 36.45 -15.20 14.41
CA ALA A 5 36.89 -13.86 14.02
C ALA A 5 35.94 -13.25 12.98
N ILE A 6 35.51 -14.04 11.99
CA ILE A 6 34.49 -13.62 11.00
C ILE A 6 33.17 -13.30 11.71
N LEU A 7 32.70 -14.14 12.63
CA LEU A 7 31.46 -13.88 13.38
C LEU A 7 31.54 -12.59 14.21
N ILE A 8 32.65 -12.37 14.91
CA ILE A 8 32.88 -11.11 15.66
C ILE A 8 32.90 -9.91 14.71
N ILE A 9 33.61 -10.00 13.58
CA ILE A 9 33.71 -8.91 12.61
C ILE A 9 32.34 -8.58 12.03
N VAL A 10 31.57 -9.58 11.60
CA VAL A 10 30.22 -9.37 11.04
C VAL A 10 29.30 -8.78 12.12
N ASN A 11 29.31 -9.33 13.33
CA ASN A 11 28.47 -8.82 14.42
C ASN A 11 28.81 -7.35 14.74
N PHE A 12 30.08 -7.03 14.95
CA PHE A 12 30.50 -5.68 15.33
C PHE A 12 30.43 -4.66 14.18
N VAL A 13 31.01 -4.99 13.02
CA VAL A 13 31.17 -4.05 11.90
C VAL A 13 29.88 -3.91 11.09
N VAL A 14 29.18 -5.01 10.84
CA VAL A 14 27.97 -4.99 10.00
C VAL A 14 26.74 -4.72 10.85
N ILE A 15 26.52 -5.49 11.92
CA ILE A 15 25.28 -5.40 12.69
C ILE A 15 25.31 -4.18 13.62
N THR A 16 26.27 -4.09 14.54
CA THR A 16 26.31 -3.02 15.54
C THR A 16 26.53 -1.64 14.90
N LYS A 17 27.54 -1.50 14.03
CA LYS A 17 27.84 -0.24 13.35
C LYS A 17 26.83 0.12 12.24
N GLY A 18 26.24 -0.87 11.58
CA GLY A 18 25.20 -0.65 10.58
C GLY A 18 23.88 -0.23 11.22
N SER A 19 23.42 -0.98 12.23
CA SER A 19 22.20 -0.68 12.97
C SER A 19 22.27 0.65 13.70
N GLY A 20 23.43 1.01 14.27
CA GLY A 20 23.59 2.30 14.95
C GLY A 20 23.42 3.50 14.01
N ARG A 21 24.03 3.46 12.82
CA ARG A 21 23.88 4.55 11.83
C ARG A 21 22.45 4.65 11.31
N ILE A 22 21.81 3.52 11.04
CA ILE A 22 20.42 3.52 10.56
C ILE A 22 19.48 4.06 11.65
N ALA A 23 19.65 3.63 12.91
CA ALA A 23 18.85 4.09 14.04
C ALA A 23 19.04 5.59 14.32
N GLU A 24 20.28 6.07 14.33
CA GLU A 24 20.61 7.49 14.55
C GLU A 24 20.00 8.37 13.46
N VAL A 25 20.16 7.99 12.20
CA VAL A 25 19.64 8.75 11.06
C VAL A 25 18.11 8.73 11.02
N ALA A 26 17.49 7.57 11.24
CA ALA A 26 16.03 7.44 11.25
C ALA A 26 15.40 8.20 12.43
N ALA A 27 15.98 8.08 13.63
CA ALA A 27 15.51 8.81 14.81
C ALA A 27 15.66 10.31 14.59
N ARG A 28 16.81 10.78 14.11
CA ARG A 28 17.04 12.20 13.85
C ARG A 28 16.07 12.77 12.81
N PHE A 29 15.91 12.13 11.66
CA PHE A 29 14.98 12.62 10.64
C PHE A 29 13.52 12.62 11.11
N SER A 30 13.12 11.61 11.89
CA SER A 30 11.76 11.55 12.44
C SER A 30 11.52 12.61 13.51
N LEU A 31 12.50 12.83 14.41
CA LEU A 31 12.45 13.87 15.44
C LEU A 31 12.49 15.29 14.85
N ASP A 32 13.33 15.53 13.84
CA ASP A 32 13.44 16.81 13.13
C ASP A 32 12.14 17.15 12.36
N ALA A 33 11.37 16.14 11.93
CA ALA A 33 10.10 16.31 11.24
C ALA A 33 8.90 16.57 12.19
N MET A 34 9.06 16.35 13.50
CA MET A 34 7.94 16.46 14.45
C MET A 34 7.33 17.86 14.58
N PRO A 35 8.10 18.96 14.62
CA PRO A 35 7.51 20.30 14.62
C PRO A 35 6.60 20.51 13.41
N GLY A 36 7.01 20.06 12.23
CA GLY A 36 6.19 20.13 11.01
C GLY A 36 4.90 19.34 11.12
N LYS A 37 4.95 18.10 11.66
CA LYS A 37 3.73 17.30 11.89
C LYS A 37 2.80 17.95 12.93
N GLN A 38 3.33 18.57 13.98
CA GLN A 38 2.53 19.29 14.99
C GLN A 38 1.87 20.53 14.39
N MET A 39 2.62 21.33 13.63
CA MET A 39 2.11 22.49 12.92
C MET A 39 1.01 22.12 11.90
N ALA A 40 1.14 20.97 11.22
CA ALA A 40 0.11 20.47 10.31
C ALA A 40 -1.19 20.12 11.05
N ILE A 41 -1.13 19.51 12.24
CA ILE A 41 -2.32 19.26 13.07
C ILE A 41 -2.98 20.58 13.50
N ASP A 42 -2.17 21.57 13.88
CA ASP A 42 -2.69 22.88 14.31
C ASP A 42 -3.34 23.64 13.15
N ALA A 43 -2.79 23.52 11.94
CA ALA A 43 -3.36 24.05 10.72
C ALA A 43 -4.67 23.35 10.35
N ASP A 44 -4.71 22.01 10.38
CA ASP A 44 -5.92 21.22 10.09
C ASP A 44 -7.05 21.52 11.09
N LEU A 45 -6.73 21.66 12.38
CA LEU A 45 -7.69 22.00 13.43
C LEU A 45 -8.24 23.42 13.24
N SER A 46 -7.36 24.37 12.90
CA SER A 46 -7.73 25.77 12.66
C SER A 46 -8.53 25.95 11.36
N ALA A 47 -8.30 25.08 10.36
CA ALA A 47 -9.08 25.01 9.13
C ALA A 47 -10.42 24.27 9.27
N GLY A 48 -10.70 23.66 10.43
CA GLY A 48 -11.91 22.90 10.70
C GLY A 48 -11.99 21.54 9.98
N LEU A 49 -10.86 21.04 9.46
CA LEU A 49 -10.78 19.72 8.80
C LEU A 49 -10.84 18.56 9.78
N ILE A 50 -10.42 18.80 11.03
CA ILE A 50 -10.44 17.82 12.13
C ILE A 50 -11.04 18.45 13.39
N ASP A 51 -11.57 17.61 14.29
CA ASP A 51 -12.08 18.06 15.59
C ASP A 51 -11.01 18.02 16.69
N GLU A 52 -11.32 18.59 17.87
CA GLU A 52 -10.39 18.65 19.00
C GLU A 52 -9.99 17.26 19.53
N LYS A 53 -10.91 16.28 19.43
CA LYS A 53 -10.65 14.90 19.88
C LYS A 53 -9.64 14.21 18.96
N GLU A 54 -9.79 14.37 17.66
CA GLU A 54 -8.91 13.83 16.64
C GLU A 54 -7.54 14.52 16.69
N ALA A 55 -7.50 15.85 16.84
CA ALA A 55 -6.24 16.58 17.05
C ALA A 55 -5.47 16.06 18.28
N LYS A 56 -6.17 15.82 19.39
CA LYS A 56 -5.56 15.24 20.61
C LYS A 56 -5.02 13.83 20.38
N LEU A 57 -5.75 12.99 19.63
CA LEU A 57 -5.32 11.63 19.30
C LEU A 57 -4.07 11.65 18.39
N ARG A 58 -4.07 12.50 17.35
CA ARG A 58 -2.92 12.65 16.45
C ARG A 58 -1.69 13.17 17.19
N ARG A 59 -1.84 14.17 18.09
CA ARG A 59 -0.74 14.66 18.95
C ARG A 59 -0.18 13.56 19.85
N LYS A 60 -1.04 12.76 20.48
CA LYS A 60 -0.62 11.61 21.29
C LYS A 60 0.15 10.57 20.46
N THR A 61 -0.24 10.39 19.20
CA THR A 61 0.45 9.49 18.26
C THR A 61 1.85 10.01 17.92
N ILE A 62 1.99 11.32 17.65
CA ILE A 62 3.29 11.96 17.45
C ILE A 62 4.16 11.87 18.71
N GLU A 63 3.59 12.06 19.90
CA GLU A 63 4.31 11.91 21.17
C GLU A 63 4.82 10.48 21.37
N ALA A 64 4.00 9.47 21.05
CA ALA A 64 4.41 8.07 21.09
C ALA A 64 5.53 7.77 20.07
N GLU A 65 5.45 8.35 18.88
CA GLU A 65 6.49 8.25 17.85
C GLU A 65 7.82 8.89 18.32
N SER A 66 7.76 10.08 18.94
CA SER A 66 8.90 10.75 19.58
C SER A 66 9.60 9.86 20.61
N ASN A 67 8.81 9.36 21.58
CA ASN A 67 9.32 8.54 22.67
C ASN A 67 9.92 7.23 22.15
N PHE A 68 9.33 6.68 21.09
CA PHE A 68 9.82 5.49 20.43
C PHE A 68 11.20 5.72 19.79
N PHE A 69 11.34 6.76 18.96
CA PHE A 69 12.61 7.06 18.29
C PHE A 69 13.70 7.52 19.28
N GLY A 70 13.33 8.23 20.35
CA GLY A 70 14.24 8.56 21.45
C GLY A 70 14.74 7.31 22.20
N ALA A 71 13.84 6.37 22.53
CA ALA A 71 14.22 5.09 23.13
C ALA A 71 15.07 4.22 22.19
N MET A 72 14.82 4.28 20.88
CA MET A 72 15.57 3.55 19.86
C MET A 72 17.01 4.04 19.72
N ASP A 73 17.25 5.36 19.71
CA ASP A 73 18.60 5.92 19.71
C ASP A 73 19.37 5.48 20.97
N GLY A 74 18.71 5.53 22.14
CA GLY A 74 19.27 5.05 23.41
C GLY A 74 19.61 3.55 23.40
N ALA A 75 18.69 2.71 22.93
CA ALA A 75 18.89 1.26 22.82
C ALA A 75 20.04 0.91 21.87
N SER A 76 20.19 1.64 20.75
CA SER A 76 21.28 1.40 19.80
C SER A 76 22.66 1.68 20.41
N LYS A 77 22.77 2.71 21.27
CA LYS A 77 23.99 3.03 22.03
C LYS A 77 24.30 1.96 23.08
N PHE A 78 23.28 1.39 23.72
CA PHE A 78 23.43 0.26 24.64
C PHE A 78 23.98 -0.99 23.94
N VAL A 79 23.42 -1.37 22.78
CA VAL A 79 23.90 -2.52 21.99
C VAL A 79 25.36 -2.32 21.54
N ARG A 80 25.76 -1.08 21.22
CA ARG A 80 27.15 -0.75 20.93
C ARG A 80 28.07 -0.92 22.15
N GLY A 81 27.63 -0.49 23.32
CA GLY A 81 28.36 -0.69 24.58
C GLY A 81 28.55 -2.16 24.92
N ASP A 82 27.48 -2.96 24.77
CA ASP A 82 27.49 -4.40 24.98
C ASP A 82 28.48 -5.13 24.06
N ALA A 83 28.50 -4.79 22.76
CA ALA A 83 29.44 -5.37 21.80
C ALA A 83 30.91 -5.04 22.12
N ILE A 84 31.19 -3.82 22.60
CA ILE A 84 32.55 -3.42 23.03
C ILE A 84 32.95 -4.18 24.30
N ALA A 85 32.05 -4.30 25.28
CA ALA A 85 32.29 -5.06 26.50
C ALA A 85 32.57 -6.54 26.19
N GLY A 86 31.80 -7.16 25.29
CA GLY A 86 32.02 -8.53 24.85
C GLY A 86 33.41 -8.74 24.23
N LEU A 87 33.87 -7.81 23.38
CA LEU A 87 35.22 -7.88 22.80
C LEU A 87 36.32 -7.77 23.87
N LEU A 88 36.14 -6.89 24.85
CA LEU A 88 37.05 -6.74 25.98
C LEU A 88 37.10 -8.01 26.83
N ILE A 89 35.95 -8.61 27.14
CA ILE A 89 35.86 -9.87 27.90
C ILE A 89 36.60 -10.99 27.17
N VAL A 90 36.43 -11.12 25.84
CA VAL A 90 37.16 -12.09 25.02
C VAL A 90 38.68 -11.86 25.11
N GLY A 91 39.13 -10.61 24.98
CA GLY A 91 40.55 -10.27 25.10
C GLY A 91 41.12 -10.61 26.49
N ILE A 92 40.41 -10.25 27.55
CA ILE A 92 40.79 -10.52 28.94
C ILE A 92 40.82 -12.03 29.21
N ASN A 93 39.83 -12.80 28.73
CA ASN A 93 39.77 -14.24 28.93
C ASN A 93 40.91 -14.97 28.22
N ILE A 94 41.30 -14.55 27.01
CA ILE A 94 42.44 -15.14 26.30
C ILE A 94 43.74 -14.79 27.02
N VAL A 95 44.02 -13.50 27.23
CA VAL A 95 45.31 -13.05 27.79
C VAL A 95 45.46 -13.47 29.26
N GLY A 96 44.47 -13.17 30.09
CA GLY A 96 44.47 -13.52 31.51
C GLY A 96 44.44 -15.04 31.72
N GLY A 97 43.67 -15.76 30.91
CA GLY A 97 43.61 -17.22 30.94
C GLY A 97 44.96 -17.87 30.63
N ILE A 98 45.66 -17.40 29.60
CA ILE A 98 47.01 -17.87 29.25
C ILE A 98 48.01 -17.54 30.37
N ILE A 99 47.98 -16.33 30.91
CA ILE A 99 48.89 -15.92 32.00
C ILE A 99 48.69 -16.82 33.23
N ILE A 100 47.44 -17.02 33.69
CA ILE A 100 47.14 -17.87 34.85
C ILE A 100 47.53 -19.33 34.58
N ALA A 101 47.25 -19.82 33.37
CA ALA A 101 47.60 -21.18 32.94
C ALA A 101 49.11 -21.46 33.00
N VAL A 102 49.92 -20.53 32.50
CA VAL A 102 51.37 -20.70 32.44
C VAL A 102 52.00 -20.41 33.81
N ALA A 103 51.61 -19.30 34.45
CA ALA A 103 52.25 -18.83 35.68
C ALA A 103 51.81 -19.59 36.94
N GLN A 104 50.54 -20.04 37.02
CA GLN A 104 50.00 -20.68 38.22
C GLN A 104 49.74 -22.18 38.04
N LYS A 105 49.33 -22.62 36.84
CA LYS A 105 49.00 -24.04 36.58
C LYS A 105 50.12 -24.84 35.92
N GLY A 106 51.26 -24.21 35.61
CA GLY A 106 52.42 -24.88 35.02
C GLY A 106 52.18 -25.47 33.62
N MET A 107 51.15 -25.03 32.90
CA MET A 107 50.93 -25.48 31.52
C MET A 107 51.95 -24.87 30.57
N SER A 108 52.33 -25.62 29.54
CA SER A 108 53.12 -25.09 28.42
C SER A 108 52.33 -23.98 27.71
N PHE A 109 53.04 -22.97 27.21
CA PHE A 109 52.43 -21.83 26.51
C PHE A 109 51.53 -22.27 25.34
N GLY A 110 51.95 -23.29 24.58
CA GLY A 110 51.15 -23.85 23.49
C GLY A 110 49.83 -24.46 23.95
N ASN A 111 49.87 -25.30 25.00
CA ASN A 111 48.66 -25.95 25.54
C ASN A 111 47.72 -24.93 26.21
N ALA A 112 48.27 -23.95 26.92
CA ALA A 112 47.52 -22.84 27.51
C ALA A 112 46.80 -22.03 26.43
N THR A 113 47.50 -21.68 25.36
CA THR A 113 46.93 -20.92 24.23
C THR A 113 45.80 -21.68 23.56
N GLN A 114 45.99 -22.97 23.23
CA GLN A 114 44.94 -23.77 22.60
C GLN A 114 43.70 -23.90 23.50
N THR A 115 43.89 -24.22 24.78
CA THR A 115 42.80 -24.47 25.72
C THR A 115 41.97 -23.23 25.99
N PHE A 116 42.62 -22.11 26.36
CA PHE A 116 41.92 -20.87 26.67
C PHE A 116 41.33 -20.21 25.43
N THR A 117 41.98 -20.32 24.27
CA THR A 117 41.37 -19.85 23.02
C THR A 117 40.09 -20.62 22.70
N LEU A 118 40.06 -21.94 22.88
CA LEU A 118 38.88 -22.76 22.59
C LEU A 118 37.74 -22.49 23.58
N LEU A 119 38.06 -22.36 24.87
CA LEU A 119 37.11 -21.97 25.91
C LEU A 119 36.54 -20.57 25.69
N THR A 120 37.38 -19.58 25.35
CA THR A 120 36.91 -18.22 25.10
C THR A 120 36.08 -18.11 23.83
N VAL A 121 36.36 -18.91 22.79
CA VAL A 121 35.50 -18.99 21.60
C VAL A 121 34.12 -19.54 21.98
N GLY A 122 34.07 -20.60 22.81
CA GLY A 122 32.81 -21.16 23.30
C GLY A 122 32.00 -20.15 24.11
N ASP A 123 32.64 -19.49 25.08
CA ASP A 123 32.03 -18.43 25.90
C ASP A 123 31.58 -17.22 25.05
N GLY A 124 32.38 -16.83 24.06
CA GLY A 124 32.06 -15.78 23.09
C GLY A 124 30.85 -16.11 22.21
N LEU A 125 30.59 -17.39 21.91
CA LEU A 125 29.41 -17.82 21.16
C LEU A 125 28.16 -17.85 22.06
N VAL A 126 28.30 -18.29 23.31
CA VAL A 126 27.19 -18.34 24.27
C VAL A 126 26.75 -16.92 24.67
N SER A 127 27.70 -16.04 24.95
CA SER A 127 27.44 -14.62 25.27
C SER A 127 26.81 -13.83 24.12
N GLN A 128 26.91 -14.32 22.88
CA GLN A 128 26.24 -13.69 21.72
C GLN A 128 24.75 -14.05 21.60
N MET A 129 24.28 -15.13 22.22
CA MET A 129 22.86 -15.50 22.15
C MET A 129 21.94 -14.44 22.77
N PRO A 130 22.21 -13.91 23.98
CA PRO A 130 21.42 -12.81 24.55
C PRO A 130 21.42 -11.56 23.66
N ALA A 131 22.58 -11.17 23.14
CA ALA A 131 22.71 -9.99 22.27
C ALA A 131 21.87 -10.13 20.99
N LEU A 132 21.87 -11.32 20.36
CA LEU A 132 21.02 -11.63 19.21
C LEU A 132 19.53 -11.59 19.56
N ILE A 133 19.13 -12.13 20.71
CA ILE A 133 17.73 -12.09 21.18
C ILE A 133 17.28 -10.65 21.40
N VAL A 134 18.08 -9.84 22.10
CA VAL A 134 17.80 -8.42 22.36
C VAL A 134 17.74 -7.63 21.06
N SER A 135 18.70 -7.83 20.14
CA SER A 135 18.72 -7.17 18.83
C SER A 135 17.51 -7.54 17.97
N THR A 136 17.12 -8.82 17.95
CA THR A 136 15.94 -9.29 17.23
C THR A 136 14.65 -8.73 17.85
N ALA A 137 14.54 -8.72 19.17
CA ALA A 137 13.39 -8.14 19.87
C ALA A 137 13.28 -6.62 19.64
N ALA A 138 14.40 -5.91 19.68
CA ALA A 138 14.46 -4.49 19.34
C ALA A 138 14.06 -4.26 17.87
N GLY A 139 14.58 -5.06 16.93
CA GLY A 139 14.20 -4.99 15.51
C GLY A 139 12.72 -5.25 15.26
N LEU A 140 12.13 -6.24 15.94
CA LEU A 140 10.69 -6.50 15.90
C LEU A 140 9.88 -5.34 16.50
N MET A 141 10.34 -4.75 17.60
CA MET A 141 9.71 -3.53 18.15
C MET A 141 9.80 -2.34 17.20
N VAL A 142 10.90 -2.19 16.46
CA VAL A 142 11.07 -1.14 15.43
C VAL A 142 10.14 -1.34 14.25
N SER A 143 9.94 -2.59 13.82
CA SER A 143 8.98 -2.90 12.76
C SER A 143 7.52 -2.58 13.13
N LYS A 144 7.23 -2.36 14.42
CA LYS A 144 5.93 -1.95 14.93
C LYS A 144 5.65 -0.45 14.73
N ALA A 145 6.66 0.41 14.52
CA ALA A 145 6.46 1.86 14.44
C ALA A 145 5.40 2.21 13.37
N GLY A 146 4.15 2.44 13.80
CA GLY A 146 2.98 2.66 12.93
C GLY A 146 1.81 1.67 13.07
N VAL A 147 1.91 0.58 13.85
CA VAL A 147 0.81 -0.40 14.04
C VAL A 147 0.12 -0.21 15.39
N GLU A 148 -1.14 0.22 15.35
CA GLU A 148 -2.01 0.28 16.54
C GLU A 148 -2.33 -1.12 17.09
N GLY A 149 -2.22 -1.29 18.41
CA GLY A 149 -2.62 -2.51 19.13
C GLY A 149 -1.51 -3.26 19.89
N ALA A 150 -1.89 -4.40 20.45
CA ALA A 150 -1.03 -5.25 21.28
C ALA A 150 0.05 -5.96 20.43
N THR A 151 1.29 -5.92 20.90
CA THR A 151 2.49 -6.36 20.16
C THR A 151 2.46 -7.87 19.85
N ASP A 152 1.96 -8.67 20.78
CA ASP A 152 1.77 -10.12 20.64
C ASP A 152 0.81 -10.47 19.48
N LYS A 153 -0.30 -9.74 19.37
CA LYS A 153 -1.28 -9.94 18.28
C LYS A 153 -0.74 -9.49 16.94
N ALA A 154 -0.02 -8.37 16.88
CA ALA A 154 0.61 -7.88 15.66
C ALA A 154 1.68 -8.85 15.15
N LEU A 155 2.53 -9.35 16.05
CA LEU A 155 3.57 -10.34 15.73
C LEU A 155 2.96 -11.66 15.25
N MET A 156 1.95 -12.19 15.96
CA MET A 156 1.24 -13.39 15.54
C MET A 156 0.54 -13.22 14.19
N ARG A 157 -0.03 -12.04 13.93
CA ARG A 157 -0.63 -11.72 12.63
C ARG A 157 0.42 -11.74 11.52
N GLN A 158 1.56 -11.09 11.72
CA GLN A 158 2.62 -10.97 10.72
C GLN A 158 3.33 -12.30 10.44
N LEU A 159 3.57 -13.11 11.47
CA LEU A 159 4.13 -14.46 11.31
C LEU A 159 3.17 -15.39 10.55
N SER A 160 1.86 -15.26 10.81
CA SER A 160 0.83 -16.05 10.13
C SER A 160 0.58 -15.64 8.68
N PHE A 161 1.05 -14.47 8.22
CA PHE A 161 0.84 -13.99 6.84
C PHE A 161 1.67 -14.75 5.79
N TYR A 162 2.77 -15.39 6.20
CA TYR A 162 3.67 -16.12 5.30
C TYR A 162 3.78 -17.61 5.67
N PRO A 163 2.70 -18.40 5.51
CA PRO A 163 2.68 -19.81 5.91
C PRO A 163 3.69 -20.67 5.13
N GLN A 164 4.02 -20.28 3.89
CA GLN A 164 5.06 -20.94 3.08
C GLN A 164 6.46 -20.78 3.67
N ALA A 165 6.81 -19.57 4.16
CA ALA A 165 8.10 -19.33 4.80
C ALA A 165 8.24 -20.13 6.10
N LEU A 166 7.17 -20.21 6.89
CA LEU A 166 7.13 -21.04 8.11
C LEU A 166 7.28 -22.54 7.79
N GLY A 167 6.59 -23.04 6.76
CA GLY A 167 6.71 -24.43 6.33
C GLY A 167 8.12 -24.79 5.85
N MET A 168 8.75 -23.88 5.11
CA MET A 168 10.13 -24.06 4.64
C MET A 168 11.13 -24.05 5.81
N ALA A 169 10.96 -23.13 6.76
CA ALA A 169 11.78 -23.09 7.97
C ALA A 169 11.65 -24.38 8.81
N ALA A 170 10.42 -24.90 8.97
CA ALA A 170 10.17 -26.17 9.63
C ALA A 170 10.89 -27.34 8.91
N ALA A 171 10.79 -27.41 7.58
CA ALA A 171 11.46 -28.45 6.81
C ALA A 171 12.99 -28.40 6.96
N VAL A 172 13.59 -27.22 6.88
CA VAL A 172 15.04 -27.04 7.07
C VAL A 172 15.46 -27.45 8.49
N MET A 173 14.73 -27.03 9.52
CA MET A 173 15.00 -27.43 10.90
C MET A 173 14.85 -28.95 11.10
N GLY A 174 13.88 -29.58 10.44
CA GLY A 174 13.71 -31.03 10.44
C GLY A 174 14.90 -31.76 9.81
N ILE A 175 15.42 -31.26 8.70
CA ILE A 175 16.64 -31.80 8.07
C ILE A 175 17.84 -31.66 9.02
N VAL A 176 18.01 -30.50 9.66
CA VAL A 176 19.08 -30.26 10.63
C VAL A 176 18.95 -31.17 11.85
N ALA A 177 17.73 -31.49 12.29
CA ALA A 177 17.49 -32.41 13.40
C ALA A 177 17.96 -33.85 13.12
N VAL A 178 18.07 -34.25 11.85
CA VAL A 178 18.53 -35.60 11.46
C VAL A 178 20.05 -35.65 11.26
N LEU A 179 20.72 -34.50 11.17
CA LEU A 179 22.18 -34.44 10.99
C LEU A 179 22.92 -34.93 12.25
N PRO A 180 23.93 -35.81 12.10
CA PRO A 180 24.71 -36.32 13.23
C PRO A 180 25.50 -35.16 13.89
N GLY A 181 25.47 -35.12 15.23
CA GLY A 181 26.13 -34.07 16.02
C GLY A 181 25.25 -32.86 16.38
N MET A 182 24.00 -32.81 15.88
CA MET A 182 23.04 -31.76 16.25
C MET A 182 22.09 -32.21 17.38
N PRO A 183 21.63 -31.29 18.26
CA PRO A 183 20.62 -31.59 19.28
C PRO A 183 19.26 -31.95 18.66
N THR A 184 19.06 -33.23 18.35
CA THR A 184 17.88 -33.75 17.62
C THR A 184 16.56 -33.40 18.30
N LEU A 185 16.51 -33.46 19.65
CA LEU A 185 15.31 -33.10 20.42
C LEU A 185 14.95 -31.61 20.30
N VAL A 186 15.95 -30.71 20.26
CA VAL A 186 15.74 -29.26 20.19
C VAL A 186 15.26 -28.87 18.79
N PHE A 187 15.99 -29.29 17.75
CA PHE A 187 15.62 -28.97 16.38
C PHE A 187 14.35 -29.70 15.93
N GLY A 188 14.14 -30.94 16.39
CA GLY A 188 12.91 -31.69 16.16
C GLY A 188 11.69 -31.03 16.82
N GLY A 189 11.82 -30.58 18.07
CA GLY A 189 10.78 -29.83 18.77
C GLY A 189 10.44 -28.50 18.08
N LEU A 190 11.46 -27.74 17.68
CA LEU A 190 11.28 -26.47 16.94
C LEU A 190 10.64 -26.69 15.57
N SER A 191 11.08 -27.71 14.83
CA SER A 191 10.49 -28.13 13.55
C SER A 191 9.02 -28.50 13.72
N GLY A 192 8.68 -29.28 14.75
CA GLY A 192 7.29 -29.66 15.04
C GLY A 192 6.42 -28.46 15.39
N ALA A 193 6.90 -27.58 16.27
CA ALA A 193 6.16 -26.38 16.69
C ALA A 193 5.93 -25.40 15.52
N THR A 194 6.96 -25.11 14.74
CA THR A 194 6.85 -24.22 13.57
C THR A 194 6.05 -24.85 12.42
N GLY A 195 6.16 -26.18 12.23
CA GLY A 195 5.33 -26.92 11.29
C GLY A 195 3.84 -26.89 11.66
N ALA A 196 3.52 -27.05 12.95
CA ALA A 196 2.15 -26.92 13.44
C ALA A 196 1.61 -25.49 13.22
N LEU A 197 2.40 -24.47 13.53
CA LEU A 197 2.04 -23.06 13.27
C LEU A 197 1.80 -22.80 11.78
N ALA A 198 2.66 -23.34 10.90
CA ALA A 198 2.49 -23.24 9.45
C ALA A 198 1.16 -23.88 9.00
N PHE A 199 0.85 -25.08 9.50
CA PHE A 199 -0.38 -25.79 9.18
C PHE A 199 -1.64 -25.02 9.63
N TYR A 200 -1.64 -24.47 10.84
CA TYR A 200 -2.74 -23.62 11.32
C TYR A 200 -2.88 -22.33 10.50
N ALA A 201 -1.76 -21.70 10.10
CA ALA A 201 -1.76 -20.50 9.28
C ALA A 201 -2.28 -20.78 7.85
N PHE A 202 -1.91 -21.91 7.24
CA PHE A 202 -2.48 -22.36 5.96
C PHE A 202 -3.99 -22.56 6.05
N LYS A 203 -4.48 -23.30 7.07
CA LYS A 203 -5.93 -23.48 7.28
C LYS A 203 -6.69 -22.17 7.46
N ARG A 204 -6.12 -21.20 8.18
CA ARG A 204 -6.73 -19.87 8.35
C ARG A 204 -6.75 -19.06 7.06
N LYS A 205 -5.68 -19.14 6.25
CA LYS A 205 -5.62 -18.48 4.94
C LYS A 205 -6.67 -19.07 4.01
N ASP A 206 -6.79 -20.39 3.95
CA ASP A 206 -7.78 -21.08 3.11
C ASP A 206 -9.20 -20.80 3.56
N ALA A 207 -9.47 -20.79 4.88
CA ALA A 207 -10.78 -20.42 5.42
C ALA A 207 -11.15 -18.95 5.12
N ARG A 208 -10.17 -18.04 5.14
CA ARG A 208 -10.38 -16.64 4.80
C ARG A 208 -10.64 -16.45 3.31
N VAL A 209 -9.86 -17.11 2.44
CA VAL A 209 -10.09 -17.13 0.99
C VAL A 209 -11.43 -17.77 0.65
N ALA A 210 -11.85 -18.82 1.37
CA ALA A 210 -13.16 -19.43 1.21
C ALA A 210 -14.30 -18.50 1.66
N SER A 211 -14.12 -17.75 2.75
CA SER A 211 -15.08 -16.74 3.20
C SER A 211 -15.16 -15.54 2.26
N GLU A 212 -14.04 -15.08 1.72
CA GLU A 212 -13.98 -13.99 0.73
C GLU A 212 -14.64 -14.44 -0.57
N LYS A 213 -14.35 -15.66 -1.07
CA LYS A 213 -15.08 -16.25 -2.21
C LYS A 213 -16.58 -16.46 -1.94
N ALA A 214 -16.98 -16.80 -0.71
CA ALA A 214 -18.39 -16.93 -0.34
C ALA A 214 -19.08 -15.57 -0.22
N GLN A 215 -18.36 -14.51 0.15
CA GLN A 215 -18.85 -13.13 0.14
C GLN A 215 -18.95 -12.58 -1.28
N ASP A 216 -17.98 -12.86 -2.15
CA ASP A 216 -18.02 -12.50 -3.57
C ASP A 216 -19.14 -13.27 -4.31
N ALA A 217 -19.34 -14.55 -4.00
CA ALA A 217 -20.46 -15.34 -4.51
C ALA A 217 -21.82 -14.84 -3.99
N LYS A 218 -21.89 -14.35 -2.74
CA LYS A 218 -23.09 -13.68 -2.22
C LYS A 218 -23.31 -12.31 -2.85
N ALA A 219 -22.26 -11.54 -3.13
CA ALA A 219 -22.34 -10.26 -3.83
C ALA A 219 -22.77 -10.43 -5.30
N GLN A 220 -22.35 -11.52 -5.98
CA GLN A 220 -22.85 -11.90 -7.30
C GLN A 220 -24.26 -12.51 -7.27
N ALA A 221 -24.66 -13.17 -6.18
CA ALA A 221 -26.04 -13.63 -6.00
C ALA A 221 -27.01 -12.48 -5.64
N GLU A 222 -26.51 -11.44 -4.97
CA GLU A 222 -27.24 -10.19 -4.69
C GLU A 222 -27.23 -9.21 -5.88
N SER A 223 -26.53 -9.52 -6.97
CA SER A 223 -26.67 -8.84 -8.27
C SER A 223 -27.78 -9.44 -9.17
N ALA A 224 -28.56 -10.40 -8.67
CA ALA A 224 -29.92 -10.56 -9.18
C ALA A 224 -30.69 -9.28 -8.81
N PRO A 225 -31.45 -8.67 -9.73
CA PRO A 225 -32.04 -7.35 -9.51
C PRO A 225 -32.97 -7.43 -8.29
N LYS A 226 -32.50 -6.93 -7.13
CA LYS A 226 -33.36 -6.67 -5.99
C LYS A 226 -34.36 -5.63 -6.47
N GLU A 227 -35.65 -5.99 -6.48
CA GLU A 227 -36.73 -5.04 -6.68
C GLU A 227 -36.48 -3.84 -5.76
N GLU A 228 -36.28 -2.66 -6.38
CA GLU A 228 -36.08 -1.43 -5.64
C GLU A 228 -37.31 -1.21 -4.73
N PRO A 229 -37.12 -0.83 -3.45
CA PRO A 229 -38.25 -0.55 -2.58
C PRO A 229 -39.13 0.52 -3.22
N ILE A 230 -40.46 0.36 -3.14
CA ILE A 230 -41.45 1.25 -3.77
C ILE A 230 -41.23 2.74 -3.42
N ALA A 231 -40.54 3.04 -2.33
CA ALA A 231 -40.13 4.40 -1.95
C ALA A 231 -39.10 5.06 -2.91
N THR A 232 -38.21 4.30 -3.56
CA THR A 232 -37.28 4.82 -4.58
C THR A 232 -37.92 4.96 -5.96
N ALA A 233 -39.04 4.27 -6.24
CA ALA A 233 -39.82 4.49 -7.46
C ALA A 233 -40.59 5.83 -7.45
N LEU A 234 -40.80 6.44 -6.28
CA LEU A 234 -41.39 7.77 -6.11
C LEU A 234 -40.35 8.90 -5.97
N ALA A 235 -39.06 8.61 -6.05
CA ALA A 235 -38.03 9.64 -6.05
C ALA A 235 -37.98 10.30 -7.43
N LEU A 236 -38.29 11.61 -7.49
CA LEU A 236 -38.18 12.39 -8.71
C LEU A 236 -36.71 12.40 -9.19
N ASP A 237 -36.47 11.88 -10.38
CA ASP A 237 -35.15 11.97 -11.00
C ASP A 237 -34.83 13.43 -11.30
N LEU A 238 -33.85 13.99 -10.58
CA LEU A 238 -33.49 15.39 -10.71
C LEU A 238 -32.83 15.71 -12.07
N LEU A 239 -32.10 14.76 -12.65
CA LEU A 239 -31.48 14.90 -13.96
C LEU A 239 -31.58 13.59 -14.76
N ARG A 240 -32.19 13.67 -15.95
CA ARG A 240 -32.40 12.55 -16.87
C ARG A 240 -31.81 12.88 -18.23
N ILE A 241 -31.19 11.90 -18.86
CA ILE A 241 -30.78 11.95 -20.26
C ILE A 241 -31.55 10.85 -20.99
N GLU A 242 -32.39 11.25 -21.92
CA GLU A 242 -33.15 10.35 -22.78
C GLU A 242 -32.41 10.22 -24.11
N LEU A 243 -32.20 8.98 -24.55
CA LEU A 243 -31.46 8.66 -25.77
C LEU A 243 -32.35 7.91 -26.76
N GLY A 244 -32.29 8.31 -28.03
CA GLY A 244 -32.80 7.52 -29.13
C GLY A 244 -32.04 6.21 -29.30
N TYR A 245 -32.67 5.22 -29.95
CA TYR A 245 -32.12 3.86 -30.11
C TYR A 245 -30.74 3.82 -30.79
N GLY A 246 -30.46 4.74 -31.71
CA GLY A 246 -29.18 4.84 -32.41
C GLY A 246 -28.02 5.23 -31.51
N LEU A 247 -28.28 5.85 -30.36
CA LEU A 247 -27.26 6.35 -29.43
C LEU A 247 -26.88 5.36 -28.33
N LEU A 248 -27.61 4.23 -28.18
CA LEU A 248 -27.31 3.20 -27.18
C LEU A 248 -25.87 2.64 -27.24
N PRO A 249 -25.21 2.50 -28.41
CA PRO A 249 -23.82 2.10 -28.47
C PRO A 249 -22.86 3.01 -27.68
N LEU A 250 -23.18 4.31 -27.50
CA LEU A 250 -22.36 5.27 -26.74
C LEU A 250 -22.32 4.96 -25.24
N ILE A 251 -23.28 4.17 -24.73
CA ILE A 251 -23.30 3.71 -23.33
C ILE A 251 -22.31 2.55 -23.14
N ASN A 252 -22.24 1.64 -24.11
CA ASN A 252 -21.56 0.36 -24.00
C ASN A 252 -20.23 0.30 -24.77
N ASP A 253 -19.72 1.44 -25.24
CA ASP A 253 -18.50 1.46 -26.03
C ASP A 253 -17.31 0.81 -25.28
N VAL A 254 -16.66 -0.14 -25.94
CA VAL A 254 -15.55 -0.93 -25.40
C VAL A 254 -14.22 -0.22 -25.62
N GLN A 255 -14.14 0.78 -26.51
CA GLN A 255 -12.92 1.51 -26.84
C GLN A 255 -12.56 2.65 -25.87
N GLY A 256 -13.32 2.83 -24.78
CA GLY A 256 -12.95 3.72 -23.67
C GLY A 256 -13.62 5.09 -23.64
N HIS A 257 -14.54 5.38 -24.56
CA HIS A 257 -15.27 6.66 -24.63
C HIS A 257 -16.74 6.53 -24.21
N ARG A 258 -17.00 5.85 -23.08
CA ARG A 258 -18.37 5.68 -22.57
C ARG A 258 -18.91 7.00 -22.03
N ILE A 259 -20.12 7.36 -22.45
CA ILE A 259 -20.80 8.55 -21.95
C ILE A 259 -20.97 8.51 -20.42
N THR A 260 -21.14 7.32 -19.85
CA THR A 260 -21.25 7.14 -18.39
C THR A 260 -20.00 7.56 -17.63
N ASP A 261 -18.82 7.36 -18.22
CA ASP A 261 -17.55 7.69 -17.57
C ASP A 261 -17.22 9.17 -17.75
N GLN A 262 -17.59 9.76 -18.88
CA GLN A 262 -17.53 11.21 -19.08
C GLN A 262 -18.45 11.96 -18.12
N ILE A 263 -19.68 11.51 -17.92
CA ILE A 263 -20.62 12.10 -16.93
C ILE A 263 -20.04 12.02 -15.51
N LYS A 264 -19.38 10.90 -15.15
CA LYS A 264 -18.70 10.77 -13.85
C LYS A 264 -17.52 11.73 -13.73
N ALA A 265 -16.73 11.90 -14.79
CA ALA A 265 -15.61 12.83 -14.82
C ALA A 265 -16.10 14.27 -14.65
N LEU A 266 -17.12 14.68 -15.42
CA LEU A 266 -17.76 15.99 -15.31
C LEU A 266 -18.29 16.24 -13.90
N ARG A 267 -18.97 15.26 -13.30
CA ARG A 267 -19.48 15.36 -11.93
C ARG A 267 -18.36 15.59 -10.90
N ARG A 268 -17.20 14.96 -11.07
CA ARG A 268 -16.03 15.18 -10.21
C ARG A 268 -15.42 16.57 -10.43
N GLN A 269 -15.30 16.99 -11.69
CA GLN A 269 -14.77 18.30 -12.04
C GLN A 269 -15.63 19.43 -11.46
N LEU A 270 -16.96 19.37 -11.64
CA LEU A 270 -17.89 20.35 -11.05
C LEU A 270 -17.80 20.40 -9.52
N ALA A 271 -17.61 19.24 -8.86
CA ALA A 271 -17.44 19.20 -7.41
C ALA A 271 -16.13 19.86 -6.96
N GLN A 272 -15.05 19.74 -7.74
CA GLN A 272 -13.75 20.33 -7.43
C GLN A 272 -13.70 21.83 -7.74
N GLU A 273 -14.24 22.25 -8.88
CA GLU A 273 -14.15 23.64 -9.35
C GLU A 273 -15.21 24.54 -8.71
N MET A 274 -16.45 24.05 -8.57
CA MET A 274 -17.57 24.85 -8.08
C MET A 274 -17.98 24.50 -6.64
N GLY A 275 -17.38 23.49 -6.02
CA GLY A 275 -17.76 23.01 -4.68
C GLY A 275 -19.16 22.38 -4.63
N PHE A 276 -19.74 22.06 -5.78
CA PHE A 276 -21.11 21.55 -5.91
C PHE A 276 -21.12 20.11 -6.42
N VAL A 277 -21.74 19.20 -5.66
CA VAL A 277 -21.91 17.81 -6.07
C VAL A 277 -23.21 17.66 -6.85
N MET A 278 -23.10 17.52 -8.18
CA MET A 278 -24.24 17.26 -9.06
C MET A 278 -24.97 15.96 -8.65
N PRO A 279 -26.31 15.91 -8.71
CA PRO A 279 -27.09 14.68 -8.51
C PRO A 279 -26.68 13.55 -9.48
N ALA A 280 -27.12 12.33 -9.20
CA ALA A 280 -26.95 11.23 -10.13
C ALA A 280 -27.76 11.49 -11.42
N VAL A 281 -27.14 11.21 -12.57
CA VAL A 281 -27.77 11.34 -13.89
C VAL A 281 -28.32 9.98 -14.30
N ARG A 282 -29.63 9.90 -14.52
CA ARG A 282 -30.27 8.67 -15.02
C ARG A 282 -30.32 8.71 -16.54
N ILE A 283 -29.82 7.66 -17.19
CA ILE A 283 -29.85 7.50 -18.65
C ILE A 283 -31.01 6.56 -18.99
N LEU A 284 -31.91 6.99 -19.85
CA LEU A 284 -33.08 6.23 -20.28
C LEU A 284 -33.10 6.12 -21.80
N ASP A 285 -33.51 4.98 -22.31
CA ASP A 285 -33.88 4.84 -23.71
C ASP A 285 -35.30 5.36 -23.93
N ASN A 286 -35.50 6.18 -24.97
CA ASN A 286 -36.81 6.70 -25.32
C ASN A 286 -37.10 6.45 -26.79
N MET A 287 -37.96 5.47 -27.07
CA MET A 287 -38.35 5.09 -28.44
C MET A 287 -39.23 6.13 -29.14
N GLN A 288 -39.70 7.17 -28.44
CA GLN A 288 -40.44 8.29 -29.04
C GLN A 288 -39.51 9.35 -29.63
N LEU A 289 -38.21 9.32 -29.32
CA LEU A 289 -37.21 10.21 -29.88
C LEU A 289 -36.77 9.74 -31.26
N GLY A 290 -36.27 10.66 -32.08
CA GLY A 290 -35.55 10.31 -33.31
C GLY A 290 -34.37 9.38 -33.00
N ALA A 291 -33.97 8.53 -33.97
CA ALA A 291 -32.94 7.52 -33.75
C ALA A 291 -31.61 8.09 -33.21
N ASN A 292 -31.26 9.31 -33.64
CA ASN A 292 -30.04 10.02 -33.30
C ASN A 292 -30.29 11.19 -32.34
N GLU A 293 -31.50 11.35 -31.82
CA GLU A 293 -31.87 12.46 -30.94
C GLU A 293 -31.57 12.11 -29.48
N TYR A 294 -31.08 13.09 -28.72
CA TYR A 294 -31.01 13.02 -27.26
C TYR A 294 -31.77 14.19 -26.64
N ARG A 295 -32.27 13.98 -25.42
CA ARG A 295 -32.87 15.04 -24.60
C ARG A 295 -32.34 15.01 -23.19
N ILE A 296 -32.07 16.20 -22.65
CA ILE A 296 -31.66 16.40 -21.26
C ILE A 296 -32.84 17.01 -20.52
N ARG A 297 -33.27 16.33 -19.45
CA ARG A 297 -34.36 16.76 -18.59
C ARG A 297 -33.83 17.05 -17.19
N ILE A 298 -34.20 18.21 -16.66
CA ILE A 298 -33.98 18.54 -15.26
C ILE A 298 -35.36 18.49 -14.61
N LYS A 299 -35.55 17.54 -13.68
CA LYS A 299 -36.88 17.16 -13.19
C LYS A 299 -37.78 16.77 -14.38
N GLU A 300 -38.91 17.45 -14.56
CA GLU A 300 -39.87 17.22 -15.66
C GLU A 300 -39.71 18.20 -16.84
N PHE A 301 -38.69 19.08 -16.83
CA PHE A 301 -38.52 20.09 -17.86
C PHE A 301 -37.45 19.70 -18.88
N ASP A 302 -37.80 19.78 -20.17
CA ASP A 302 -36.85 19.69 -21.28
C ASP A 302 -35.88 20.87 -21.22
N SER A 303 -34.63 20.60 -20.86
CA SER A 303 -33.58 21.59 -20.63
C SER A 303 -32.52 21.63 -21.73
N GLY A 304 -32.44 20.58 -22.55
CA GLY A 304 -31.55 20.52 -23.72
C GLY A 304 -32.00 19.43 -24.69
N LYS A 305 -31.72 19.61 -25.97
CA LYS A 305 -31.94 18.61 -27.02
C LYS A 305 -30.91 18.78 -28.12
N GLY A 306 -30.60 17.68 -28.80
CA GLY A 306 -29.71 17.71 -29.96
C GLY A 306 -29.71 16.38 -30.69
N GLU A 307 -28.93 16.32 -31.77
CA GLU A 307 -28.74 15.12 -32.56
C GLU A 307 -27.26 14.74 -32.60
N LEU A 308 -26.97 13.46 -32.38
CA LEU A 308 -25.63 12.88 -32.41
C LEU A 308 -25.57 11.81 -33.49
N PHE A 309 -24.45 11.74 -34.21
CA PHE A 309 -24.26 10.75 -35.27
C PHE A 309 -23.11 9.80 -34.89
N PRO A 310 -23.41 8.63 -34.30
CA PRO A 310 -22.41 7.63 -33.97
C PRO A 310 -21.56 7.25 -35.19
N GLY A 311 -20.24 7.18 -35.02
CA GLY A 311 -19.29 6.88 -36.10
C GLY A 311 -18.92 8.06 -37.00
N SER A 312 -19.47 9.25 -36.74
CA SER A 312 -19.04 10.52 -37.34
C SER A 312 -18.30 11.39 -36.33
N PHE A 313 -17.68 12.47 -36.77
CA PHE A 313 -17.03 13.46 -35.90
C PHE A 313 -17.61 14.84 -36.13
N LEU A 314 -17.82 15.59 -35.05
CA LEU A 314 -18.24 16.98 -35.11
C LEU A 314 -17.01 17.86 -35.30
N ILE A 315 -16.99 18.62 -36.39
CA ILE A 315 -15.91 19.58 -36.68
C ILE A 315 -16.41 20.98 -36.38
N MET A 316 -15.53 21.80 -35.79
CA MET A 316 -15.73 23.23 -35.55
C MET A 316 -14.52 24.04 -35.99
N ASP A 317 -14.72 25.23 -36.54
CA ASP A 317 -13.65 26.21 -36.70
C ASP A 317 -13.47 26.99 -35.39
N PRO A 318 -12.26 27.02 -34.79
CA PRO A 318 -11.96 27.85 -33.62
C PRO A 318 -12.30 29.35 -33.81
N LYS A 319 -12.38 29.84 -35.05
CA LYS A 319 -12.74 31.22 -35.40
C LYS A 319 -14.26 31.42 -35.57
N GLY A 320 -15.07 30.37 -35.45
CA GLY A 320 -16.53 30.42 -35.59
C GLY A 320 -17.02 30.62 -37.03
N LEU A 321 -16.17 30.35 -38.02
CA LEU A 321 -16.53 30.45 -39.44
C LEU A 321 -17.24 29.17 -39.92
N PRO A 322 -18.07 29.25 -40.99
CA PRO A 322 -18.69 28.07 -41.60
C PRO A 322 -17.63 27.10 -42.13
N ILE A 323 -17.88 25.80 -41.96
CA ILE A 323 -16.97 24.75 -42.42
C ILE A 323 -17.32 24.36 -43.85
N ASP A 324 -16.33 24.46 -44.73
CA ASP A 324 -16.39 23.99 -46.12
C ASP A 324 -15.80 22.57 -46.22
N LEU A 325 -16.48 21.60 -45.60
CA LEU A 325 -16.20 20.16 -45.71
C LEU A 325 -17.50 19.41 -46.00
N PRO A 326 -17.45 18.32 -46.79
CA PRO A 326 -18.63 17.52 -47.09
C PRO A 326 -19.12 16.81 -45.82
N GLY A 327 -20.36 17.09 -45.43
CA GLY A 327 -20.96 16.54 -44.22
C GLY A 327 -22.33 17.14 -43.92
N THR A 328 -22.88 16.79 -42.76
CA THR A 328 -24.16 17.35 -42.28
C THR A 328 -23.88 18.59 -41.45
N HIS A 329 -24.19 19.76 -42.00
CA HIS A 329 -24.07 21.03 -41.28
C HIS A 329 -25.04 21.07 -40.10
N THR A 330 -24.56 21.52 -38.95
CA THR A 330 -25.32 21.62 -37.70
C THR A 330 -24.81 22.79 -36.86
N THR A 331 -25.43 22.98 -35.71
CA THR A 331 -24.97 23.93 -34.69
C THR A 331 -24.52 23.14 -33.46
N GLU A 332 -23.35 23.47 -32.93
CA GLU A 332 -22.83 22.82 -31.73
C GLU A 332 -23.65 23.25 -30.48
N PRO A 333 -24.02 22.31 -29.58
CA PRO A 333 -25.01 22.55 -28.54
C PRO A 333 -24.55 23.37 -27.32
N ALA A 334 -23.26 23.47 -27.02
CA ALA A 334 -22.76 24.18 -25.83
C ALA A 334 -22.49 25.67 -26.08
N PHE A 335 -21.93 26.03 -27.24
CA PHE A 335 -21.51 27.39 -27.61
C PHE A 335 -22.29 27.97 -28.78
N GLY A 336 -23.09 27.17 -29.50
CA GLY A 336 -23.90 27.64 -30.61
C GLY A 336 -23.10 27.95 -31.89
N LEU A 337 -21.92 27.35 -32.04
CA LEU A 337 -21.03 27.59 -33.18
C LEU A 337 -21.48 26.80 -34.42
N PRO A 338 -21.26 27.32 -35.65
CA PRO A 338 -21.42 26.53 -36.86
C PRO A 338 -20.49 25.31 -36.84
N ALA A 339 -21.08 24.13 -36.99
CA ALA A 339 -20.36 22.86 -36.94
C ALA A 339 -20.79 21.94 -38.09
N THR A 340 -20.02 20.91 -38.37
CA THR A 340 -20.37 19.95 -39.43
C THR A 340 -19.98 18.54 -39.02
N TRP A 341 -20.94 17.62 -39.09
CA TRP A 341 -20.69 16.20 -38.90
C TRP A 341 -20.06 15.61 -40.16
N VAL A 342 -18.85 15.07 -40.02
CA VAL A 342 -18.15 14.40 -41.12
C VAL A 342 -17.85 12.94 -40.80
N SER A 343 -17.66 12.16 -41.86
CA SER A 343 -17.21 10.77 -41.73
C SER A 343 -15.78 10.67 -41.15
N SER A 344 -15.46 9.53 -40.57
CA SER A 344 -14.13 9.25 -40.01
C SER A 344 -12.98 9.42 -41.00
N ALA A 345 -13.22 9.26 -42.31
CA ALA A 345 -12.21 9.44 -43.35
C ALA A 345 -11.69 10.88 -43.46
N LEU A 346 -12.50 11.88 -43.10
CA LEU A 346 -12.15 13.30 -43.19
C LEU A 346 -11.56 13.85 -41.89
N ARG A 347 -11.41 13.01 -40.86
CA ARG A 347 -10.87 13.39 -39.55
C ARG A 347 -9.45 13.96 -39.64
N GLU A 348 -8.57 13.26 -40.36
CA GLU A 348 -7.15 13.67 -40.49
C GLU A 348 -7.02 14.97 -41.28
N GLU A 349 -7.80 15.11 -42.36
CA GLU A 349 -7.84 16.32 -43.15
C GLU A 349 -8.36 17.53 -42.36
N ALA A 350 -9.42 17.35 -41.57
CA ALA A 350 -9.97 18.38 -40.71
C ALA A 350 -8.97 18.85 -39.64
N SER A 351 -8.27 17.91 -39.01
CA SER A 351 -7.22 18.22 -38.04
C SER A 351 -6.04 18.95 -38.70
N PHE A 352 -5.65 18.54 -39.92
CA PHE A 352 -4.58 19.21 -40.68
C PHE A 352 -4.94 20.65 -41.06
N ARG A 353 -6.22 20.92 -41.38
CA ARG A 353 -6.75 22.27 -41.64
C ARG A 353 -6.89 23.13 -40.37
N GLY A 354 -6.58 22.58 -39.20
CA GLY A 354 -6.61 23.30 -37.92
C GLY A 354 -8.00 23.40 -37.29
N PHE A 355 -8.95 22.57 -37.73
CA PHE A 355 -10.28 22.52 -37.11
C PHE A 355 -10.27 21.66 -35.84
N THR A 356 -11.15 22.01 -34.90
CA THR A 356 -11.39 21.21 -33.70
C THR A 356 -12.26 20.02 -34.07
N VAL A 357 -11.79 18.81 -33.77
CA VAL A 357 -12.50 17.56 -34.07
C VAL A 357 -12.94 16.90 -32.76
N VAL A 358 -14.24 16.66 -32.62
CA VAL A 358 -14.86 16.12 -31.41
C VAL A 358 -15.65 14.86 -31.75
N ASP A 359 -15.53 13.82 -30.92
CA ASP A 359 -16.29 12.59 -31.07
C ASP A 359 -17.72 12.71 -30.48
N PRO A 360 -18.69 11.89 -30.92
CA PRO A 360 -20.07 12.00 -30.47
C PRO A 360 -20.31 11.75 -28.98
N GLY A 361 -19.39 11.06 -28.28
CA GLY A 361 -19.52 10.85 -26.84
C GLY A 361 -19.18 12.11 -26.04
N THR A 362 -18.29 12.94 -26.58
CA THR A 362 -17.80 14.20 -25.98
C THR A 362 -18.70 15.40 -26.27
N VAL A 363 -19.45 15.39 -27.37
CA VAL A 363 -20.48 16.41 -27.71
C VAL A 363 -21.67 16.29 -26.78
#